data_AF-A0A5B7G9K2-F1
#
_entry.id   AF-A0A5B7G9K2-F1
#
_cell.length_a   1.000
_cell.length_b   1.000
_cell.length_c   1.000
_cell.angle_alpha   90.00
_cell.angle_beta   90.00
_cell.angle_gamma   90.00
#
_symmetry.space_group_name_H-M   'P 1'
#
loop_
_entity.id
_entity.type
_entity.pdbx_description
1 polymer ?
#
loop_
_entity_poly.entity_id
_entity_poly.type
_entity_poly.pdbx_seq_one_letter_code
_entity_poly.pdbx_strand_id
1 'polypeptide(L)'
;MIPVYKTHIRPILEFSSSVWFTQYIGHLKLLEFPQRRWIKQISGLEYLPYSRHLEILNLYLVRGRHLRSDLIKCWQNFHDQSAIEPLHLFQLPPKPYNMRP
;
A
#
# COMPACT_ATOMS: atom_id res chain seq x y z
N MET A 1 1.62 7.02 -21.71
CA MET A 1 2.28 7.17 -20.39
C MET A 1 1.74 6.17 -19.36
N ILE A 2 0.47 6.19 -18.93
CA ILE A 2 -0.03 5.40 -17.77
C ILE A 2 0.31 3.89 -17.81
N PRO A 3 0.25 3.21 -18.97
CA PRO A 3 0.60 1.80 -19.05
C PRO A 3 2.02 1.49 -18.56
N VAL A 4 3.00 2.36 -18.84
CA VAL A 4 4.40 2.19 -18.44
C VAL A 4 4.54 2.27 -16.91
N TYR A 5 3.89 3.26 -16.29
CA TYR A 5 3.89 3.38 -14.83
C TYR A 5 3.28 2.14 -14.16
N LYS A 6 2.14 1.64 -14.66
CA LYS A 6 1.46 0.49 -14.07
C LYS A 6 2.22 -0.83 -14.25
N THR A 7 2.94 -1.00 -15.36
CA THR A 7 3.62 -2.25 -15.71
C THR A 7 5.04 -2.34 -15.16
N HIS A 8 5.77 -1.23 -15.09
CA HIS A 8 7.20 -1.26 -14.73
C HIS A 8 7.46 -0.62 -13.36
N ILE A 9 6.91 0.57 -13.12
CA ILE A 9 7.23 1.35 -11.91
C ILE A 9 6.45 0.82 -10.71
N ARG A 10 5.15 0.55 -10.90
CA ARG A 10 4.26 0.12 -9.82
C ARG A 10 4.70 -1.21 -9.18
N PRO A 11 5.05 -2.27 -9.93
CA PRO A 11 5.47 -3.52 -9.31
C PRO A 11 6.73 -3.37 -8.45
N ILE A 12 7.68 -2.53 -8.87
CA ILE A 12 8.91 -2.26 -8.09
C ILE A 12 8.57 -1.57 -6.77
N LEU A 13 7.64 -0.60 -6.78
CA LEU A 13 7.18 0.10 -5.57
C LEU A 13 6.39 -0.81 -4.62
N GLU A 14 5.72 -1.83 -5.14
CA GLU A 14 4.83 -2.71 -4.37
C GLU A 14 5.49 -4.03 -3.96
N PHE A 15 6.57 -4.45 -4.63
CA PHE A 15 7.28 -5.69 -4.34
C PHE A 15 7.67 -5.81 -2.86
N SER A 16 8.15 -4.71 -2.30
CA SER A 16 8.63 -4.65 -0.93
C SER A 16 7.58 -4.14 0.06
N SER A 17 6.30 -4.08 -0.32
CA SER A 17 5.25 -3.49 0.51
C SER A 17 5.15 -4.11 1.91
N SER A 18 5.45 -5.40 2.02
CA SER A 18 5.41 -6.15 3.29
C SER A 18 6.63 -5.99 4.18
N VAL A 19 7.74 -5.49 3.63
CA VAL A 19 8.97 -5.24 4.40
C VAL A 19 8.99 -3.80 4.89
N TRP A 20 8.32 -2.89 4.19
CA TRP A 20 8.42 -1.45 4.45
C TRP A 20 7.43 -1.06 5.54
N PHE A 21 7.95 -0.64 6.69
CA PHE A 21 7.15 -0.09 7.77
C PHE A 21 6.68 1.33 7.41
N THR A 22 5.45 1.47 6.94
CA THR A 22 4.90 2.74 6.43
C THR A 22 4.42 3.71 7.50
N GLN A 23 4.65 3.43 8.79
CA GLN A 23 4.19 4.32 9.86
C GLN A 23 4.96 5.65 9.92
N TYR A 24 6.18 5.71 9.36
CA TYR A 24 6.93 6.96 9.31
C TYR A 24 6.55 7.79 8.08
N ILE A 25 6.07 9.01 8.33
CA ILE A 25 5.63 9.96 7.28
C ILE A 25 6.76 10.28 6.28
N GLY A 26 8.02 10.27 6.72
CA GLY A 26 9.18 10.51 5.85
C GLY A 26 9.37 9.42 4.79
N HIS A 27 9.27 8.14 5.18
CA HIS A 27 9.37 7.02 4.24
C HIS A 27 8.23 7.05 3.23
N LEU A 28 7.04 7.49 3.65
CA LEU A 28 5.92 7.64 2.74
C LEU A 28 6.17 8.72 1.68
N LYS A 29 6.76 9.87 2.04
CA LYS A 29 7.11 10.91 1.05
C LYS A 29 8.12 10.40 0.02
N LEU A 30 9.10 9.60 0.45
CA LEU A 30 10.08 8.96 -0.44
C LEU A 30 9.42 7.95 -1.38
N LEU A 31 8.49 7.13 -0.88
CA LEU A 31 7.73 6.17 -1.68
C LEU A 31 6.81 6.84 -2.71
N GLU A 32 6.23 7.99 -2.39
CA GLU A 32 5.36 8.76 -3.30
C GLU A 32 6.16 9.57 -4.34
N PHE A 33 7.45 9.79 -4.12
CA PHE A 33 8.29 10.62 -4.97
C PHE A 33 8.35 10.14 -6.44
N PRO A 34 8.56 8.84 -6.74
CA PRO A 34 8.55 8.34 -8.11
C PRO A 34 7.22 8.58 -8.82
N GLN A 35 6.09 8.36 -8.13
CA GLN A 35 4.76 8.60 -8.68
C GLN A 35 4.54 10.10 -8.97
N ARG A 36 4.91 10.99 -8.04
CA ARG A 36 4.81 12.45 -8.22
C ARG A 36 5.67 12.96 -9.37
N ARG A 37 6.94 12.51 -9.44
CA ARG A 37 7.88 12.91 -10.49
C ARG A 37 7.36 12.52 -11.86
N TRP A 38 6.85 11.31 -11.98
CA TRP A 38 6.38 10.78 -13.25
C TRP A 38 5.08 11.45 -13.72
N ILE A 39 4.14 11.72 -12.81
CA ILE A 39 2.90 12.43 -13.12
C ILE A 39 3.17 13.88 -13.56
N LYS A 40 4.17 14.56 -12.96
CA LYS A 40 4.57 15.91 -13.37
C LYS A 40 5.06 16.00 -14.82
N GLN A 41 5.48 14.88 -15.43
CA GLN A 41 5.93 14.86 -16.82
C GLN A 41 4.77 14.73 -17.82
N ILE A 42 3.53 14.62 -17.35
CA ILE A 42 2.37 14.53 -18.23
C ILE A 42 1.93 15.95 -18.58
N SER A 43 2.10 16.33 -19.85
CA SER A 43 1.65 17.60 -20.41
C SER A 43 0.16 17.84 -20.12
N GLY A 44 -0.19 19.03 -19.63
CA GLY A 44 -1.57 19.42 -19.31
C GLY A 44 -2.00 19.14 -17.85
N LEU A 45 -1.15 18.51 -17.04
CA LEU A 45 -1.37 18.33 -15.59
C LEU A 45 -0.37 19.13 -14.75
N GLU A 46 0.38 20.05 -15.31
CA GLU A 46 1.52 20.69 -14.60
C GLU A 46 1.09 21.61 -13.45
N TYR A 47 -0.05 22.30 -13.60
CA TYR A 47 -0.53 23.32 -12.65
C TYR A 47 -1.52 22.79 -11.61
N LEU A 48 -1.94 21.53 -11.74
CA LEU A 48 -2.94 20.96 -10.85
C LEU A 48 -2.30 20.46 -9.54
N PRO A 49 -3.06 20.40 -8.45
CA PRO A 49 -2.57 19.77 -7.22
C PRO A 49 -2.47 18.25 -7.42
N TYR A 50 -1.53 17.62 -6.71
CA TYR A 50 -1.26 16.17 -6.83
C TYR A 50 -2.52 15.30 -6.65
N SER A 51 -3.41 15.67 -5.73
CA SER A 51 -4.70 15.00 -5.53
C SER A 51 -5.55 14.95 -6.81
N ARG A 52 -5.64 16.07 -7.54
CA ARG A 52 -6.37 16.13 -8.81
C ARG A 52 -5.71 15.31 -9.91
N HIS A 53 -4.38 15.17 -9.91
CA HIS A 53 -3.73 14.29 -10.87
C HIS A 53 -4.12 12.83 -10.65
N LEU A 54 -4.19 12.41 -9.38
CA LEU A 54 -4.60 11.06 -9.02
C LEU A 54 -6.03 10.75 -9.45
N GLU A 55 -6.93 11.72 -9.28
CA GLU A 55 -8.32 11.62 -9.77
C GLU A 55 -8.38 11.48 -11.29
N ILE A 56 -7.74 12.39 -12.04
CA ILE A 56 -7.77 12.39 -13.52
C ILE A 56 -7.15 11.11 -14.09
N LEU A 57 -6.04 10.65 -13.50
CA LEU A 57 -5.32 9.46 -13.97
C LEU A 57 -5.88 8.15 -13.40
N ASN A 58 -6.91 8.23 -12.54
CA ASN A 58 -7.48 7.11 -11.81
C ASN A 58 -6.40 6.25 -11.13
N LEU A 59 -5.55 6.90 -10.32
CA LEU A 59 -4.45 6.29 -9.58
C LEU A 59 -4.68 6.44 -8.08
N TYR A 60 -4.50 5.34 -7.34
CA TYR A 60 -4.42 5.41 -5.88
C TYR A 60 -3.08 6.00 -5.41
N LEU A 61 -3.05 6.52 -4.18
CA LEU A 61 -1.81 6.79 -3.45
C LEU A 61 -1.03 5.49 -3.22
N VAL A 62 0.30 5.56 -3.21
CA VAL A 62 1.18 4.45 -2.85
C VAL A 62 0.82 3.94 -1.46
N ARG A 63 0.54 4.84 -0.50
CA ARG A 63 0.08 4.48 0.85
C ARG A 63 -1.17 3.61 0.83
N GLY A 64 -2.17 4.00 0.04
CA GLY A 64 -3.44 3.29 0.01
C GLY A 64 -3.29 1.87 -0.54
N ARG A 65 -2.39 1.70 -1.52
CA ARG A 65 -2.08 0.38 -2.11
C ARG A 65 -1.28 -0.51 -1.16
N HIS A 66 -0.35 0.07 -0.40
CA HIS A 66 0.38 -0.63 0.66
C HIS A 66 -0.58 -1.06 1.77
N LEU A 67 -1.40 -0.15 2.29
CA LEU A 67 -2.40 -0.46 3.32
C LEU A 67 -3.32 -1.60 2.89
N ARG A 68 -3.79 -1.59 1.63
CA ARG A 68 -4.59 -2.71 1.09
C ARG A 68 -3.80 -4.02 1.11
N SER A 69 -2.53 -4.01 0.72
CA SER A 69 -1.69 -5.20 0.72
C SER A 69 -1.46 -5.72 2.15
N ASP A 70 -1.25 -4.84 3.11
CA ASP A 70 -1.08 -5.17 4.51
C ASP A 70 -2.36 -5.80 5.08
N LEU A 71 -3.52 -5.22 4.78
CA LEU A 71 -4.82 -5.78 5.18
C LEU A 71 -5.08 -7.16 4.58
N ILE A 72 -4.73 -7.38 3.30
CA ILE A 72 -4.85 -8.69 2.66
C ILE A 72 -3.94 -9.71 3.37
N LYS A 73 -2.70 -9.35 3.68
CA LYS A 73 -1.78 -10.22 4.42
C LYS A 73 -2.27 -10.50 5.83
N CYS A 74 -2.75 -9.52 6.56
CA CYS A 74 -3.36 -9.74 7.87
C CYS A 74 -4.51 -10.74 7.77
N TRP A 75 -5.43 -10.54 6.81
CA TRP A 75 -6.54 -11.46 6.57
C TRP A 75 -6.07 -12.88 6.26
N GLN A 76 -5.07 -13.04 5.39
CA GLN A 76 -4.48 -14.35 5.05
C GLN A 76 -3.90 -15.06 6.28
N ASN A 77 -3.20 -14.32 7.16
CA ASN A 77 -2.67 -14.88 8.40
C ASN A 77 -3.81 -15.38 9.31
N PHE A 78 -4.90 -14.62 9.44
CA PHE A 78 -6.03 -15.01 10.30
C PHE A 78 -6.92 -16.13 9.75
N HIS A 79 -6.80 -16.50 8.47
CA HIS A 79 -7.62 -17.52 7.82
C HIS A 79 -6.80 -18.77 7.43
N ASP A 80 -5.67 -19.01 8.11
CA ASP A 80 -4.78 -20.14 7.87
C ASP A 80 -4.31 -20.27 6.40
N GLN A 81 -4.27 -19.15 5.67
CA GLN A 81 -3.78 -19.09 4.29
C GLN A 81 -2.30 -18.70 4.21
N SER A 82 -1.64 -18.50 5.35
CA SER A 82 -0.21 -18.24 5.44
C SER A 82 0.47 -19.37 6.22
N ALA A 83 1.77 -19.56 5.97
CA ALA A 83 2.59 -20.51 6.73
C ALA A 83 2.98 -20.02 8.13
N ILE A 84 2.54 -18.81 8.52
CA ILE A 84 2.94 -18.15 9.77
C ILE A 84 1.70 -18.06 10.66
N GLU A 85 1.78 -18.67 11.85
CA GLU A 85 0.68 -18.56 12.81
C GLU A 85 0.48 -17.11 13.28
N PRO A 86 -0.78 -16.63 13.40
CA PRO A 86 -1.08 -15.29 13.88
C PRO A 86 -0.42 -14.93 15.22
N LEU A 87 -0.25 -15.92 16.11
CA LEU A 87 0.33 -15.76 17.43
C LEU A 87 1.82 -15.40 17.40
N HIS A 88 2.54 -15.72 16.31
CA HIS A 88 3.93 -15.29 16.11
C HIS A 88 4.05 -13.83 15.69
N LEU A 89 3.00 -13.26 15.10
CA LEU A 89 2.99 -11.91 14.54
C LEU A 89 2.25 -10.90 15.43
N PHE A 90 1.18 -11.32 16.08
CA PHE A 90 0.27 -10.46 16.81
C PHE A 90 0.12 -10.92 18.25
N GLN A 91 0.20 -9.96 19.18
CA GLN A 91 -0.30 -10.15 20.53
C GLN A 91 -1.82 -10.02 20.50
N LEU A 92 -2.50 -11.15 20.40
CA LEU A 92 -3.96 -11.18 20.40
C LEU A 92 -4.48 -10.88 21.82
N PRO A 93 -5.56 -10.10 21.96
CA PRO A 93 -6.21 -9.96 23.24
C PRO A 93 -6.67 -11.35 23.72
N PRO A 94 -6.64 -11.61 25.04
CA PRO A 94 -7.10 -12.89 25.58
C PRO A 94 -8.52 -13.17 25.09
N LYS A 95 -8.77 -14.42 24.67
CA LYS A 95 -10.10 -14.85 24.21
C LYS A 95 -11.14 -14.39 25.23
N PRO A 96 -12.19 -13.65 24.83
CA PRO A 96 -13.23 -13.29 25.77
C PRO A 96 -13.82 -14.58 26.34
N TYR A 97 -13.95 -14.62 27.68
CA TYR A 97 -14.27 -15.82 28.46
C TYR A 97 -15.58 -16.56 28.05
N ASN A 98 -16.36 -16.04 27.10
CA ASN A 98 -17.74 -16.47 26.87
C ASN A 98 -18.12 -16.71 25.40
N MET A 99 -17.25 -17.32 24.60
CA MET A 99 -17.69 -17.93 23.34
C MET A 99 -17.43 -19.44 23.40
N ARG A 100 -18.47 -20.19 23.80
CA ARG A 100 -18.56 -21.65 23.64
C ARG A 100 -18.70 -21.98 22.15
N PRO A 101 -18.23 -23.17 21.72
CA PRO A 101 -18.14 -23.57 20.31
C PRO A 101 -19.48 -23.52 19.57
#